data_AF-A0A9P4NGP8-F1
#
_entry.id   AF-A0A9P4NGP8-F1
#
_cell.length_a   1.000
_cell.length_b   1.000
_cell.length_c   1.000
_cell.angle_alpha   90.00
_cell.angle_beta   90.00
_cell.angle_gamma   90.00
#
_symmetry.space_group_name_H-M   'P 1'
#
loop_
_entity.id
_entity.type
_entity.pdbx_description
1 polymer ?
#
loop_
_entity_poly.entity_id
_entity_poly.type
_entity_poly.pdbx_seq_one_letter_code
_entity_poly.pdbx_strand_id
1 'polypeptide(L)'
;MASVSQTQPPSLDHLSDDILQCILDVAMTRDSPFYLDNPRPRQDRDHYKRRKARDDTLESSKGEKDPNYTGTADGIPQHHRALQSDHVKDWIFINSTSHRIRRLGKTTFFRQKTIAMHLSSITLLHNNDPDTIKGMAPEDQTLILRYVRDIIIIDPQPSSPNAWLTLPKLLCPFSRVNRCTLLLEFKPYSGMVRERDGVKKEDGDHADWITAAFVLGAVIPPEMQEYLTGIGMPRTLKLEEAMACGTDWRGHRDMIAKSVYPILRLRIELLGRKKKMDVRAAS
;
A
#
# COMPACT_ATOMS: atom_id res chain seq x y z
N MET A 1 61.14 13.46 -9.33
CA MET A 1 59.87 12.83 -9.73
C MET A 1 58.77 13.41 -8.85
N ALA A 2 57.87 14.21 -9.42
CA ALA A 2 56.78 14.83 -8.67
C ALA A 2 55.67 13.79 -8.42
N SER A 3 55.38 13.55 -7.14
CA SER A 3 54.25 12.76 -6.67
C SER A 3 52.96 13.41 -7.15
N VAL A 4 52.24 12.77 -8.07
CA VAL A 4 50.90 13.16 -8.46
C VAL A 4 50.01 12.90 -7.25
N SER A 5 49.60 13.97 -6.56
CA SER A 5 48.64 13.89 -5.47
C SER A 5 47.34 13.29 -6.02
N GLN A 6 47.10 12.01 -5.73
CA GLN A 6 45.82 11.37 -5.96
C GLN A 6 44.79 12.11 -5.11
N THR A 7 44.03 12.98 -5.75
CA THR A 7 42.84 13.59 -5.18
C THR A 7 41.84 12.45 -5.00
N GLN A 8 41.71 11.95 -3.77
CA GLN A 8 40.67 10.97 -3.47
C GLN A 8 39.32 11.58 -3.85
N PRO A 9 38.45 10.83 -4.55
CA PRO A 9 37.11 11.33 -4.83
C PRO A 9 36.42 11.68 -3.51
N PRO A 10 35.68 12.79 -3.45
CA PRO A 10 34.97 13.17 -2.23
C PRO A 10 34.05 12.02 -1.79
N SER A 11 34.35 11.45 -0.62
CA SER A 11 33.51 10.39 -0.05
C SER A 11 32.18 10.97 0.41
N LEU A 12 31.08 10.27 0.12
CA LEU A 12 29.74 10.55 0.66
C LEU A 12 29.77 10.65 2.20
N ASP A 13 30.72 9.96 2.85
CA ASP A 13 30.85 9.97 4.31
C ASP A 13 31.23 11.34 4.90
N HIS A 14 31.75 12.27 4.09
CA HIS A 14 32.12 13.62 4.54
C HIS A 14 30.98 14.65 4.42
N LEU A 15 29.88 14.30 3.78
CA LEU A 15 28.71 15.18 3.69
C LEU A 15 28.02 15.30 5.06
N SER A 16 27.36 16.42 5.34
CA SER A 16 26.53 16.58 6.55
C SER A 16 25.27 15.70 6.48
N ASP A 17 24.65 15.41 7.63
CA ASP A 17 23.41 14.61 7.68
C ASP A 17 22.30 15.27 6.84
N ASP A 18 22.21 16.60 6.84
CA ASP A 18 21.20 17.33 6.07
C ASP A 18 21.38 17.18 4.56
N ILE A 19 22.63 17.28 4.07
CA ILE A 19 22.92 17.10 2.64
C ILE A 19 22.68 15.64 2.24
N LEU A 20 23.12 14.68 3.06
CA LEU A 20 22.85 13.25 2.81
C LEU A 20 21.36 12.94 2.79
N GLN A 21 20.61 13.48 3.75
CA GLN A 21 19.16 13.32 3.82
C GLN A 21 18.49 13.89 2.56
N CYS A 22 18.90 15.07 2.11
CA CYS A 22 18.40 15.67 0.87
C CYS A 22 18.70 14.80 -0.37
N ILE A 23 19.93 14.28 -0.49
CA ILE A 23 20.30 13.37 -1.59
C ILE A 23 19.45 12.11 -1.55
N LEU A 24 19.28 11.50 -0.37
CA LEU A 24 18.47 10.29 -0.21
C LEU A 24 16.99 10.55 -0.54
N ASP A 25 16.43 11.67 -0.07
CA ASP A 25 15.05 12.07 -0.34
C ASP A 25 14.79 12.21 -1.86
N VAL A 26 15.76 12.78 -2.61
CA VAL A 26 15.70 12.91 -4.07
C VAL A 26 15.91 11.57 -4.79
N ALA A 27 16.82 10.73 -4.28
CA ALA A 27 17.09 9.43 -4.89
C ALA A 27 15.89 8.46 -4.76
N MET A 28 15.15 8.56 -3.65
CA MET A 28 14.07 7.63 -3.30
C MET A 28 12.67 8.10 -3.67
N THR A 29 12.52 9.27 -4.32
CA THR A 29 11.22 9.88 -4.66
C THR A 29 10.42 9.12 -5.73
N ARG A 30 10.87 7.92 -6.14
CA ARG A 30 10.16 7.09 -7.11
C ARG A 30 8.91 6.48 -6.48
N ASP A 31 7.77 6.98 -6.94
CA ASP A 31 6.43 6.57 -6.56
C ASP A 31 6.08 5.22 -7.19
N SER A 32 6.20 4.17 -6.39
CA SER A 32 5.61 2.88 -6.66
C SER A 32 5.27 2.24 -5.31
N PRO A 33 4.26 1.37 -5.24
CA PRO A 33 3.96 0.65 -4.02
C PRO A 33 4.97 -0.48 -3.74
N PHE A 34 5.52 -0.50 -2.52
CA PHE A 34 6.31 -1.60 -1.99
C PHE A 34 5.40 -2.60 -1.30
N TYR A 35 5.37 -3.84 -1.79
CA TYR A 35 4.54 -4.90 -1.21
C TYR A 35 5.24 -5.54 -0.02
N LEU A 36 4.75 -5.23 1.18
CA LEU A 36 5.38 -5.61 2.45
C LEU A 36 5.34 -7.12 2.71
N ASP A 37 4.23 -7.76 2.35
CA ASP A 37 3.99 -9.19 2.64
C ASP A 37 4.75 -10.13 1.69
N ASN A 38 5.14 -9.62 0.52
CA ASN A 38 5.98 -10.36 -0.43
C ASN A 38 6.97 -9.41 -1.13
N PRO A 39 8.12 -9.10 -0.49
CA PRO A 39 9.11 -8.17 -1.03
C PRO A 39 9.90 -8.76 -2.22
N ARG A 40 9.62 -9.99 -2.63
CA ARG A 40 10.27 -10.67 -3.77
C ARG A 40 9.22 -11.40 -4.63
N PRO A 41 8.43 -10.68 -5.46
CA PRO A 41 7.72 -11.36 -6.54
C PRO A 41 8.77 -12.09 -7.37
N ARG A 42 8.58 -13.40 -7.56
CA ARG A 42 9.57 -14.29 -8.16
C ARG A 42 10.12 -13.71 -9.47
N GLN A 43 11.42 -13.40 -9.48
CA GLN A 43 12.17 -12.98 -10.67
C GLN A 43 12.46 -14.12 -11.67
N ASP A 44 12.24 -15.38 -11.29
CA ASP A 44 12.46 -16.54 -12.17
C ASP A 44 11.18 -16.93 -12.92
N ARG A 45 11.01 -16.46 -14.17
CA ARG A 45 9.97 -16.97 -15.09
C ARG A 45 10.44 -16.99 -16.55
N ASP A 46 11.35 -17.89 -16.89
CA ASP A 46 11.62 -18.30 -18.29
C ASP A 46 10.64 -19.38 -18.81
N HIS A 47 9.61 -19.74 -18.04
CA HIS A 47 8.69 -20.83 -18.37
C HIS A 47 7.22 -20.44 -18.25
N TYR A 48 6.75 -19.46 -19.03
CA TYR A 48 5.31 -19.23 -19.19
C TYR A 48 4.90 -19.30 -20.66
N LYS A 49 4.05 -20.30 -20.97
CA LYS A 49 3.45 -20.48 -22.30
C LYS A 49 2.33 -19.45 -22.47
N ARG A 50 2.48 -18.59 -23.47
CA ARG A 50 1.48 -17.64 -23.98
C ARG A 50 0.06 -18.22 -23.96
N ARG A 51 -0.80 -17.75 -23.06
CA ARG A 51 -2.25 -17.82 -23.23
C ARG A 51 -2.78 -16.46 -23.65
N LYS A 52 -3.69 -16.44 -24.63
CA LYS A 52 -4.45 -15.23 -25.00
C LYS A 52 -5.21 -14.76 -23.76
N ALA A 53 -4.83 -13.61 -23.22
CA ALA A 53 -5.61 -12.97 -22.16
C ALA A 53 -6.96 -12.53 -22.74
N ARG A 54 -8.00 -12.60 -21.91
CA ARG A 54 -9.21 -11.80 -22.13
C ARG A 54 -8.84 -10.33 -21.97
N ASP A 55 -9.61 -9.47 -22.62
CA ASP A 55 -9.48 -8.00 -22.61
C ASP A 55 -9.91 -7.44 -21.23
N ASP A 56 -9.20 -7.87 -20.19
CA ASP A 56 -9.46 -7.53 -18.78
C ASP A 56 -8.62 -6.27 -18.45
N THR A 57 -9.05 -5.12 -18.98
CA THR A 57 -8.48 -3.82 -18.61
C THR A 57 -9.00 -3.41 -17.24
N LEU A 58 -8.09 -3.16 -16.30
CA LEU A 58 -8.39 -2.52 -15.01
C LEU A 58 -9.07 -1.16 -15.23
N GLU A 59 -10.15 -0.90 -14.49
CA GLU A 59 -10.95 0.33 -14.55
C GLU A 59 -11.05 0.99 -13.16
N SER A 60 -10.76 2.30 -13.09
CA SER A 60 -11.00 3.10 -11.89
C SER A 60 -12.51 3.23 -11.61
N SER A 61 -12.88 3.75 -10.43
CA SER A 61 -14.30 4.01 -10.13
C SER A 61 -14.97 5.07 -11.03
N LYS A 62 -14.18 5.77 -11.85
CA LYS A 62 -14.65 6.70 -12.89
C LYS A 62 -14.70 6.07 -14.27
N GLY A 63 -14.40 4.78 -14.40
CA GLY A 63 -14.26 4.07 -15.66
C GLY A 63 -12.98 4.44 -16.43
N GLU A 64 -12.00 5.09 -15.77
CA GLU A 64 -10.72 5.40 -16.41
C GLU A 64 -9.90 4.12 -16.52
N LYS A 65 -9.44 3.82 -17.74
CA LYS A 65 -8.52 2.72 -18.02
C LYS A 65 -7.09 3.21 -17.86
N ASP A 66 -6.18 2.33 -17.45
CA ASP A 66 -4.75 2.65 -17.37
C ASP A 66 -4.24 3.12 -18.76
N PRO A 67 -3.82 4.39 -18.91
CA PRO A 67 -3.36 4.93 -20.20
C PRO A 67 -2.05 4.29 -20.68
N ASN A 68 -1.30 3.65 -19.77
CA ASN A 68 -0.06 2.95 -20.07
C ASN A 68 -0.27 1.45 -20.25
N TYR A 69 -1.52 0.96 -20.32
CA TYR A 69 -1.83 -0.44 -20.54
C TYR A 69 -1.29 -0.92 -21.89
N THR A 70 -0.10 -1.54 -21.90
CA THR A 70 0.54 -2.05 -23.12
C THR A 70 0.04 -3.43 -23.55
N GLY A 71 -1.18 -3.80 -23.13
CA GLY A 71 -1.68 -5.16 -23.26
C GLY A 71 -0.99 -6.13 -22.32
N THR A 72 -1.31 -7.41 -22.52
CA THR A 72 -0.93 -8.48 -21.62
C THR A 72 0.06 -9.45 -22.26
N ALA A 73 1.25 -9.59 -21.69
CA ALA A 73 1.94 -10.89 -21.74
C ALA A 73 1.48 -11.65 -20.49
N ASP A 74 0.75 -12.75 -20.67
CA ASP A 74 0.19 -13.56 -19.57
C ASP A 74 -0.84 -12.84 -18.67
N GLY A 75 -1.67 -11.97 -19.24
CA GLY A 75 -2.67 -11.20 -18.49
C GLY A 75 -2.16 -9.92 -17.81
N ILE A 76 -0.91 -9.51 -18.06
CA ILE A 76 -0.21 -8.54 -17.19
C ILE A 76 0.40 -7.34 -17.94
N PRO A 77 0.18 -6.09 -17.48
CA PRO A 77 0.85 -4.90 -17.99
C PRO A 77 2.36 -4.90 -17.63
N GLN A 78 3.23 -4.82 -18.63
CA GLN A 78 4.68 -5.02 -18.45
C GLN A 78 5.42 -3.89 -17.71
N HIS A 79 4.88 -2.66 -17.73
CA HIS A 79 5.52 -1.49 -17.12
C HIS A 79 5.41 -1.48 -15.58
N HIS A 80 4.49 -2.25 -14.99
CA HIS A 80 4.25 -2.27 -13.54
C HIS A 80 5.17 -3.24 -12.78
N ARG A 81 5.53 -4.38 -13.39
CA ARG A 81 6.50 -5.34 -12.84
C ARG A 81 7.90 -4.76 -12.61
N ALA A 82 8.33 -3.81 -13.45
CA ALA A 82 9.64 -3.16 -13.29
C ALA A 82 9.73 -2.37 -11.96
N LEU A 83 8.60 -1.89 -11.45
CA LEU A 83 8.55 -0.92 -10.35
C LEU A 83 8.77 -1.54 -8.97
N GLN A 84 8.50 -2.84 -8.77
CA GLN A 84 8.89 -3.51 -7.51
C GLN A 84 10.39 -3.79 -7.43
N SER A 85 11.04 -4.04 -8.58
CA SER A 85 12.49 -4.24 -8.63
C SER A 85 13.25 -3.00 -8.13
N ASP A 86 12.69 -1.81 -8.32
CA ASP A 86 13.32 -0.56 -7.91
C ASP A 86 13.27 -0.37 -6.39
N HIS A 87 12.17 -0.72 -5.70
CA HIS A 87 12.15 -0.70 -4.23
C HIS A 87 13.10 -1.70 -3.61
N VAL A 88 13.20 -2.88 -4.22
CA VAL A 88 14.14 -3.90 -3.76
C VAL A 88 15.58 -3.42 -3.93
N LYS A 89 15.91 -2.75 -5.05
CA LYS A 89 17.21 -2.12 -5.24
C LYS A 89 17.46 -1.02 -4.22
N ASP A 90 16.50 -0.13 -3.97
CA ASP A 90 16.60 0.93 -2.97
C ASP A 90 16.84 0.33 -1.58
N TRP A 91 16.06 -0.69 -1.21
CA TRP A 91 16.17 -1.37 0.08
C TRP A 91 17.51 -2.10 0.24
N ILE A 92 17.97 -2.82 -0.79
CA ILE A 92 19.28 -3.48 -0.79
C ILE A 92 20.40 -2.44 -0.69
N PHE A 93 20.32 -1.38 -1.49
CA PHE A 93 21.29 -0.29 -1.47
C PHE A 93 21.44 0.28 -0.07
N ILE A 94 20.35 0.74 0.55
CA ILE A 94 20.34 1.30 1.91
C ILE A 94 20.97 0.32 2.91
N ASN A 95 20.54 -0.95 2.87
CA ASN A 95 21.02 -1.94 3.83
C ASN A 95 22.48 -2.38 3.57
N SER A 96 23.03 -2.14 2.38
CA SER A 96 24.44 -2.39 2.04
C SER A 96 25.39 -1.23 2.35
N THR A 97 24.87 -0.05 2.75
CA THR A 97 25.68 1.12 3.09
C THR A 97 26.13 1.17 4.57
N SER A 98 26.92 2.20 4.91
CA SER A 98 27.37 2.49 6.29
C SER A 98 26.18 2.70 7.23
N HIS A 99 26.39 2.48 8.54
CA HIS A 99 25.31 2.61 9.55
C HIS A 99 24.61 3.97 9.50
N ARG A 100 25.38 5.04 9.25
CA ARG A 100 24.88 6.41 9.13
C ARG A 100 23.92 6.56 7.95
N ILE A 101 24.35 6.17 6.75
CA ILE A 101 23.54 6.24 5.53
C ILE A 101 22.33 5.29 5.65
N ARG A 102 22.52 4.10 6.22
CA ARG A 102 21.43 3.14 6.45
C ARG A 102 20.32 3.72 7.34
N ARG A 103 20.68 4.38 8.45
CA ARG A 103 19.72 5.01 9.37
C ARG A 103 18.89 6.10 8.68
N LEU A 104 19.56 7.01 7.96
CA LEU A 104 18.89 8.08 7.21
C LEU A 104 18.06 7.49 6.06
N GLY A 105 18.64 6.58 5.29
CA GLY A 105 18.03 5.94 4.13
C GLY A 105 16.77 5.15 4.47
N LYS A 106 16.74 4.41 5.58
CA LYS A 106 15.52 3.72 6.02
C LYS A 106 14.39 4.69 6.37
N THR A 107 14.73 5.79 7.05
CA THR A 107 13.76 6.85 7.37
C THR A 107 13.19 7.47 6.08
N THR A 108 14.05 7.79 5.13
CA THR A 108 13.66 8.27 3.80
C THR A 108 12.79 7.26 3.07
N PHE A 109 13.20 5.99 3.03
CA PHE A 109 12.50 4.93 2.33
C PHE A 109 11.05 4.83 2.80
N PHE A 110 10.80 4.65 4.10
CA PHE A 110 9.43 4.55 4.60
C PHE A 110 8.63 5.84 4.46
N ARG A 111 9.31 7.00 4.44
CA ARG A 111 8.65 8.29 4.23
C ARG A 111 8.17 8.49 2.79
N GLN A 112 8.95 8.03 1.80
CA GLN A 112 8.71 8.29 0.38
C GLN A 112 7.96 7.15 -0.30
N LYS A 113 8.08 5.91 0.20
CA LYS A 113 7.44 4.76 -0.44
C LYS A 113 6.01 4.58 0.03
N THR A 114 5.13 4.31 -0.94
CA THR A 114 3.80 3.77 -0.66
C THR A 114 3.96 2.33 -0.19
N ILE A 115 3.37 1.97 0.94
CA ILE A 115 3.44 0.60 1.45
C ILE A 115 2.12 -0.12 1.20
N ALA A 116 2.18 -1.24 0.48
CA ALA A 116 1.05 -2.11 0.26
C ALA A 116 1.13 -3.31 1.21
N MET A 117 0.03 -3.63 1.87
CA MET A 117 -0.04 -4.76 2.80
C MET A 117 -1.48 -5.24 2.98
N HIS A 118 -1.64 -6.51 3.30
CA HIS A 118 -2.92 -7.08 3.70
C HIS A 118 -3.39 -6.52 5.05
N LEU A 119 -4.71 -6.52 5.25
CA LEU A 119 -5.35 -6.09 6.50
C LEU A 119 -4.81 -6.85 7.73
N SER A 120 -4.47 -8.13 7.58
CA SER A 120 -3.86 -8.95 8.64
C SER A 120 -2.52 -8.39 9.09
N SER A 121 -1.69 -7.94 8.15
CA SER A 121 -0.34 -7.43 8.43
C SER A 121 -0.38 -6.10 9.19
N ILE A 122 -1.38 -5.25 8.89
CA ILE A 122 -1.65 -4.05 9.69
C ILE A 122 -1.97 -4.41 11.14
N THR A 123 -2.82 -5.42 11.33
CA THR A 123 -3.24 -5.87 12.66
C THR A 123 -2.06 -6.44 13.44
N LEU A 124 -1.15 -7.16 12.77
CA LEU A 124 0.07 -7.67 13.38
C LEU A 124 1.05 -6.53 13.74
N LEU A 125 1.24 -5.56 12.83
CA LEU A 125 2.08 -4.37 13.07
C LEU A 125 1.60 -3.58 14.29
N HIS A 126 0.29 -3.48 14.46
CA HIS A 126 -0.31 -2.81 15.62
C HIS A 126 0.05 -3.49 16.95
N ASN A 127 0.18 -4.81 16.95
CA ASN A 127 0.48 -5.58 18.15
C ASN A 127 1.98 -5.65 18.47
N ASN A 128 2.84 -5.01 17.66
CA ASN A 128 4.30 -5.09 17.75
C ASN A 128 4.82 -6.53 17.82
N ASP A 129 4.17 -7.45 17.09
CA ASP A 129 4.60 -8.84 17.07
C ASP A 129 5.96 -8.92 16.32
N PRO A 130 7.05 -9.39 16.95
CA PRO A 130 8.37 -9.43 16.32
C PRO A 130 8.40 -10.32 15.06
N ASP A 131 7.46 -11.26 14.93
CA ASP A 131 7.31 -12.14 13.77
C ASP A 131 6.27 -11.65 12.75
N THR A 132 5.71 -10.45 12.96
CA THR A 132 4.66 -9.79 12.14
C THR A 132 4.92 -9.88 10.64
N ILE A 133 6.10 -9.45 10.22
CA ILE A 133 6.54 -9.50 8.82
C ILE A 133 7.84 -10.28 8.79
N LYS A 134 7.76 -11.49 8.23
CA LYS A 134 8.88 -12.40 8.15
C LYS A 134 10.10 -11.71 7.54
N GLY A 135 11.16 -11.59 8.34
CA GLY A 135 12.44 -11.01 7.91
C GLY A 135 12.55 -9.49 8.05
N MET A 136 11.58 -8.81 8.67
CA MET A 136 11.66 -7.39 9.02
C MET A 136 12.03 -7.20 10.48
N ALA A 137 13.04 -6.37 10.75
CA ALA A 137 13.46 -6.06 12.11
C ALA A 137 12.40 -5.20 12.85
N PRO A 138 12.23 -5.34 14.19
CA PRO A 138 11.27 -4.53 14.96
C PRO A 138 11.47 -3.02 14.82
N GLU A 139 12.73 -2.58 14.65
CA GLU A 139 13.06 -1.18 14.42
C GLU A 139 12.47 -0.68 13.10
N ASP A 140 12.48 -1.52 12.06
CA ASP A 140 11.91 -1.20 10.75
C ASP A 140 10.38 -1.13 10.82
N GLN A 141 9.74 -2.01 11.59
CA GLN A 141 8.30 -1.93 11.86
C GLN A 141 7.92 -0.61 12.54
N THR A 142 8.73 -0.16 13.49
CA THR A 142 8.55 1.14 14.16
C THR A 142 8.71 2.31 13.18
N LEU A 143 9.68 2.21 12.25
CA LEU A 143 9.85 3.22 11.21
C LEU A 143 8.66 3.29 10.26
N ILE A 144 8.06 2.15 9.90
CA ILE A 144 6.82 2.09 9.09
C ILE A 144 5.71 2.89 9.77
N LEU A 145 5.38 2.57 11.02
CA LEU A 145 4.31 3.23 11.78
C LEU A 145 4.55 4.74 11.91
N ARG A 146 5.82 5.14 12.03
CA ARG A 146 6.19 6.54 12.26
C ARG A 146 6.26 7.39 11.00
N TYR A 147 6.72 6.83 9.88
CA TYR A 147 7.13 7.62 8.72
C TYR A 147 6.27 7.43 7.47
N VAL A 148 5.54 6.32 7.36
CA VAL A 148 4.70 6.07 6.17
C VAL A 148 3.64 7.15 6.00
N ARG A 149 3.48 7.57 4.74
CA ARG A 149 2.52 8.59 4.31
C ARG A 149 1.40 8.00 3.46
N ASP A 150 1.75 7.04 2.62
CA ASP A 150 0.84 6.42 1.67
C ASP A 150 0.75 4.91 1.94
N ILE A 151 -0.48 4.40 2.12
CA ILE A 151 -0.74 2.97 2.35
C ILE A 151 -1.75 2.44 1.36
N ILE A 152 -1.53 1.21 0.89
CA ILE A 152 -2.52 0.41 0.18
C ILE A 152 -2.91 -0.76 1.08
N ILE A 153 -4.18 -0.82 1.47
CA ILE A 153 -4.74 -1.93 2.24
C ILE A 153 -5.34 -2.93 1.26
N ILE A 154 -4.80 -4.14 1.25
CA ILE A 154 -5.20 -5.20 0.33
C ILE A 154 -6.28 -6.08 0.97
N ASP A 155 -7.34 -6.31 0.19
CA ASP A 155 -8.49 -7.14 0.56
C ASP A 155 -9.19 -6.72 1.88
N PRO A 156 -9.48 -5.43 2.12
CA PRO A 156 -10.34 -5.07 3.23
C PRO A 156 -11.76 -5.50 2.83
N GLN A 157 -12.33 -6.49 3.51
CA GLN A 157 -13.66 -7.05 3.19
C GLN A 157 -14.73 -5.95 3.01
N PRO A 158 -15.06 -5.54 1.77
CA PRO A 158 -15.75 -4.28 1.54
C PRO A 158 -17.23 -4.36 1.91
N SER A 159 -17.79 -5.56 1.83
CA SER A 159 -19.18 -5.88 2.17
C SER A 159 -19.45 -5.90 3.67
N SER A 160 -18.41 -5.87 4.50
CA SER A 160 -18.54 -5.89 5.94
C SER A 160 -18.55 -4.46 6.49
N PRO A 161 -19.67 -3.98 7.07
CA PRO A 161 -19.71 -2.68 7.75
C PRO A 161 -18.65 -2.56 8.85
N ASN A 162 -18.27 -3.69 9.46
CA ASN A 162 -17.21 -3.74 10.45
C ASN A 162 -15.85 -3.30 9.89
N ALA A 163 -15.52 -3.64 8.64
CA ALA A 163 -14.26 -3.22 8.02
C ALA A 163 -14.15 -1.69 7.95
N TRP A 164 -15.26 -1.01 7.65
CA TRP A 164 -15.34 0.45 7.63
C TRP A 164 -15.31 1.07 9.02
N LEU A 165 -16.01 0.46 9.99
CA LEU A 165 -16.04 0.92 11.38
C LEU A 165 -14.69 0.79 12.09
N THR A 166 -13.87 -0.20 11.71
CA THR A 166 -12.56 -0.44 12.32
C THR A 166 -11.44 0.34 11.64
N LEU A 167 -11.65 0.81 10.40
CA LEU A 167 -10.63 1.50 9.62
C LEU A 167 -9.96 2.67 10.35
N PRO A 168 -10.67 3.57 11.07
CA PRO A 168 -10.01 4.64 11.83
C PRO A 168 -9.07 4.10 12.91
N LYS A 169 -9.44 3.00 13.57
CA LYS A 169 -8.60 2.36 14.60
C LYS A 169 -7.37 1.70 13.98
N LEU A 170 -7.53 1.06 12.82
CA LEU A 170 -6.44 0.41 12.10
C LEU A 170 -5.40 1.42 11.61
N LEU A 171 -5.84 2.62 11.22
CA LEU A 171 -4.97 3.68 10.71
C LEU A 171 -4.39 4.60 11.81
N CYS A 172 -5.01 4.63 12.99
CA CYS A 172 -4.56 5.42 14.15
C CYS A 172 -3.05 5.32 14.48
N PRO A 173 -2.40 4.14 14.40
CA PRO A 173 -0.97 4.00 14.70
C PRO A 173 -0.07 4.72 13.70
N PHE A 174 -0.55 4.94 12.49
CA PHE A 174 0.22 5.55 11.41
C PHE A 174 0.12 7.07 11.47
N SER A 175 0.93 7.67 12.34
CA SER A 175 0.86 9.09 12.68
C SER A 175 1.02 10.07 11.51
N ARG A 176 1.57 9.63 10.37
CA ARG A 176 1.87 10.46 9.20
C ARG A 176 1.12 10.08 7.94
N VAL A 177 0.25 9.07 8.00
CA VAL A 177 -0.51 8.64 6.84
C VAL A 177 -1.50 9.72 6.44
N ASN A 178 -1.39 10.16 5.19
CA ASN A 178 -2.24 11.18 4.58
C ASN A 178 -2.98 10.65 3.35
N ARG A 179 -2.59 9.47 2.83
CA ARG A 179 -3.30 8.76 1.76
C ARG A 179 -3.45 7.29 2.12
N CYS A 180 -4.67 6.78 1.99
CA CYS A 180 -4.96 5.36 2.13
C CYS A 180 -5.78 4.91 0.92
N THR A 181 -5.33 3.87 0.22
CA THR A 181 -6.09 3.23 -0.86
C THR A 181 -6.57 1.87 -0.40
N LEU A 182 -7.86 1.61 -0.50
CA LEU A 182 -8.46 0.29 -0.26
C LEU A 182 -8.49 -0.47 -1.59
N LEU A 183 -7.68 -1.53 -1.70
CA LEU A 183 -7.71 -2.44 -2.85
C LEU A 183 -8.73 -3.55 -2.59
N LEU A 184 -9.92 -3.37 -3.12
CA LEU A 184 -11.11 -4.17 -2.89
C LEU A 184 -11.23 -5.35 -3.86
N GLU A 185 -11.92 -6.40 -3.40
CA GLU A 185 -12.18 -7.62 -4.16
C GLU A 185 -10.92 -8.23 -4.78
N PHE A 186 -9.80 -8.05 -4.08
CA PHE A 186 -8.55 -8.68 -4.42
C PHE A 186 -8.68 -10.18 -4.16
N LYS A 187 -9.13 -10.90 -5.17
CA LYS A 187 -9.00 -12.35 -5.18
C LYS A 187 -7.61 -12.62 -5.70
N PRO A 188 -6.67 -13.13 -4.87
CA PRO A 188 -5.45 -13.70 -5.43
C PRO A 188 -5.93 -14.68 -6.49
N TYR A 189 -5.47 -14.50 -7.73
CA TYR A 189 -5.84 -15.37 -8.83
C TYR A 189 -5.25 -16.74 -8.52
N SER A 190 -5.92 -17.50 -7.66
CA SER A 190 -5.68 -18.92 -7.49
C SER A 190 -6.29 -19.54 -8.73
N GLY A 191 -5.53 -19.48 -9.82
CA GLY A 191 -5.77 -20.38 -10.93
C GLY A 191 -5.64 -21.77 -10.34
N MET A 192 -6.77 -22.38 -9.94
CA MET A 192 -6.84 -23.84 -9.90
C MET A 192 -6.79 -24.29 -11.35
N VAL A 193 -5.60 -24.25 -11.94
CA VAL A 193 -5.32 -25.01 -13.13
C VAL A 193 -5.36 -26.45 -12.65
N ARG A 194 -6.50 -27.12 -12.89
CA ARG A 194 -6.53 -28.59 -12.89
C ARG A 194 -5.64 -29.04 -14.06
N GLU A 195 -4.33 -29.05 -13.85
CA GLU A 195 -3.48 -29.92 -14.64
C GLU A 195 -3.89 -31.35 -14.26
N ARG A 196 -4.14 -32.18 -15.28
CA ARG A 196 -4.65 -33.55 -15.15
C ARG A 196 -3.82 -34.46 -14.22
N ASP A 197 -2.62 -34.03 -13.82
CA ASP A 197 -1.65 -34.86 -13.09
C ASP A 197 -1.09 -34.24 -11.80
N GLY A 198 -1.69 -33.17 -11.26
CA GLY A 198 -1.28 -32.60 -9.96
C GLY A 198 -1.69 -31.15 -9.79
N VAL A 199 -2.37 -30.83 -8.69
CA VAL A 199 -2.81 -29.46 -8.40
C VAL A 199 -1.61 -28.62 -7.98
N LYS A 200 -1.03 -27.84 -8.91
CA LYS A 200 -0.20 -26.68 -8.53
C LYS A 200 -1.11 -25.46 -8.41
N LYS A 201 -1.21 -24.91 -7.20
CA LYS A 201 -1.73 -23.55 -7.00
C LYS A 201 -0.75 -22.60 -7.69
N GLU A 202 -1.17 -21.96 -8.76
CA GLU A 202 -0.45 -20.80 -9.28
C GLU A 202 -0.90 -19.59 -8.49
N ASP A 203 0.03 -19.00 -7.74
CA ASP A 203 -0.15 -17.67 -7.16
C ASP A 203 0.06 -16.66 -8.29
N GLY A 204 -1.02 -16.00 -8.73
CA GLY A 204 -0.95 -14.90 -9.69
C GLY A 204 -0.10 -13.74 -9.16
N ASP A 205 0.55 -13.01 -10.07
CA ASP A 205 1.43 -11.88 -9.74
C ASP A 205 0.61 -10.75 -9.08
N HIS A 206 0.85 -10.52 -7.79
CA HIS A 206 0.13 -9.52 -6.99
C HIS A 206 0.62 -8.09 -7.24
N ALA A 207 1.81 -7.93 -7.83
CA ALA A 207 2.48 -6.63 -7.98
C ALA A 207 1.71 -5.66 -8.88
N ASP A 208 1.09 -6.17 -9.94
CA ASP A 208 0.45 -5.33 -10.96
C ASP A 208 -0.86 -4.73 -10.47
N TRP A 209 -1.63 -5.49 -9.67
CA TRP A 209 -2.88 -5.02 -9.06
C TRP A 209 -2.63 -3.93 -8.04
N ILE A 210 -1.60 -4.10 -7.21
CA ILE A 210 -1.20 -3.10 -6.22
C ILE A 210 -0.75 -1.82 -6.92
N THR A 211 0.03 -1.94 -7.99
CA THR A 211 0.49 -0.79 -8.79
C THR A 211 -0.67 -0.09 -9.48
N ALA A 212 -1.60 -0.85 -10.06
CA ALA A 212 -2.80 -0.27 -10.67
C ALA A 212 -3.68 0.42 -9.62
N ALA A 213 -3.82 -0.15 -8.43
CA ALA A 213 -4.54 0.49 -7.33
C ALA A 213 -3.91 1.82 -6.94
N PHE A 214 -2.58 1.89 -6.92
CA PHE A 214 -1.84 3.12 -6.65
C PHE A 214 -2.12 4.21 -7.70
N VAL A 215 -2.20 3.83 -8.98
CA VAL A 215 -2.38 4.76 -10.11
C VAL A 215 -3.85 5.15 -10.29
N LEU A 216 -4.77 4.19 -10.17
CA LEU A 216 -6.19 4.31 -10.49
C LEU A 216 -7.08 4.56 -9.25
N GLY A 217 -6.46 4.68 -8.08
CA GLY A 217 -7.16 4.95 -6.82
C GLY A 217 -8.09 6.15 -6.96
N ALA A 218 -9.37 5.91 -6.76
CA ALA A 218 -10.39 6.94 -6.89
C ALA A 218 -10.87 7.38 -5.51
N VAL A 219 -10.99 8.69 -5.31
CA VAL A 219 -11.44 9.28 -4.06
C VAL A 219 -12.84 8.76 -3.72
N ILE A 220 -13.03 8.32 -2.47
CA ILE A 220 -14.34 7.89 -2.02
C ILE A 220 -15.36 9.02 -2.08
N PRO A 221 -16.67 8.73 -2.21
CA PRO A 221 -17.71 9.75 -2.19
C PRO A 221 -17.59 10.66 -0.96
N PRO A 222 -17.77 11.99 -1.09
CA PRO A 222 -17.64 12.92 0.03
C PRO A 222 -18.52 12.56 1.24
N GLU A 223 -19.73 12.07 1.00
CA GLU A 223 -20.65 11.60 2.06
C GLU A 223 -20.01 10.49 2.91
N MET A 224 -19.32 9.54 2.27
CA MET A 224 -18.62 8.47 2.98
C MET A 224 -17.45 9.02 3.82
N GLN A 225 -16.69 9.96 3.27
CA GLN A 225 -15.59 10.62 3.98
C GLN A 225 -16.10 11.38 5.22
N GLU A 226 -17.24 12.05 5.12
CA GLU A 226 -17.88 12.73 6.24
C GLU A 226 -18.30 11.74 7.34
N TYR A 227 -18.90 10.61 6.96
CA TYR A 227 -19.27 9.59 7.94
C TYR A 227 -18.05 8.99 8.64
N LEU A 228 -17.00 8.65 7.90
CA LEU A 228 -15.76 8.13 8.47
C LEU A 228 -15.09 9.14 9.40
N THR A 229 -15.08 10.42 9.02
CA THR A 229 -14.63 11.50 9.90
C THR A 229 -15.44 11.56 11.19
N GLY A 230 -16.77 11.39 11.10
CA GLY A 230 -17.67 11.38 12.25
C GLY A 230 -17.41 10.25 13.26
N ILE A 231 -16.76 9.16 12.83
CA ILE A 231 -16.38 8.04 13.71
C ILE A 231 -14.88 8.04 14.10
N GLY A 232 -14.15 9.10 13.78
CA GLY A 232 -12.77 9.31 14.22
C GLY A 232 -11.69 9.22 13.15
N MET A 233 -12.05 9.14 11.86
CA MET A 233 -11.05 9.25 10.79
C MET A 233 -10.47 10.68 10.73
N PRO A 234 -9.14 10.86 10.54
CA PRO A 234 -8.57 12.18 10.33
C PRO A 234 -9.14 12.85 9.06
N ARG A 235 -9.54 14.13 9.18
CA ARG A 235 -10.06 14.91 8.04
C ARG A 235 -9.04 15.11 6.92
N THR A 236 -7.76 15.13 7.27
CA THR A 236 -6.64 15.32 6.34
C THR A 236 -6.27 14.03 5.61
N LEU A 237 -6.84 12.88 6.00
CA LEU A 237 -6.60 11.62 5.32
C LEU A 237 -7.42 11.55 4.03
N LYS A 238 -6.74 11.43 2.90
CA LYS A 238 -7.33 11.11 1.60
C LYS A 238 -7.58 9.60 1.52
N LEU A 239 -8.84 9.20 1.55
CA LEU A 239 -9.24 7.81 1.36
C LEU A 239 -9.64 7.57 -0.09
N GLU A 240 -9.09 6.52 -0.66
CA GLU A 240 -9.29 6.09 -2.04
C GLU A 240 -9.70 4.63 -2.09
N GLU A 241 -10.35 4.23 -3.17
CA GLU A 241 -10.66 2.84 -3.49
C GLU A 241 -10.14 2.49 -4.87
N ALA A 242 -9.69 1.26 -4.99
CA ALA A 242 -9.43 0.59 -6.26
C ALA A 242 -10.05 -0.80 -6.20
N MET A 243 -10.51 -1.31 -7.34
CA MET A 243 -11.11 -2.63 -7.44
C MET A 243 -10.39 -3.47 -8.49
N ALA A 244 -10.41 -4.79 -8.30
CA ALA A 244 -9.96 -5.72 -9.32
C ALA A 244 -10.84 -5.67 -10.59
N CYS A 245 -10.30 -6.14 -11.71
CA CYS A 245 -10.97 -6.15 -13.00
C CYS A 245 -12.15 -7.13 -12.99
N GLY A 246 -13.24 -6.78 -13.67
CA GLY A 246 -14.45 -7.61 -13.76
C GLY A 246 -15.41 -7.43 -12.57
N THR A 247 -15.06 -6.60 -11.59
CA THR A 247 -15.98 -6.20 -10.53
C THR A 247 -16.86 -5.03 -10.99
N ASP A 248 -18.16 -5.12 -10.68
CA ASP A 248 -19.13 -4.06 -10.97
C ASP A 248 -19.03 -2.91 -9.95
N TRP A 249 -18.41 -1.79 -10.35
CA TRP A 249 -18.33 -0.57 -9.54
C TRP A 249 -19.70 -0.06 -9.11
N ARG A 250 -20.73 -0.19 -9.96
CA ARG A 250 -22.08 0.28 -9.63
C ARG A 250 -22.68 -0.61 -8.55
N GLY A 251 -22.65 -1.92 -8.72
CA GLY A 251 -23.10 -2.89 -7.73
C GLY A 251 -22.36 -2.73 -6.38
N HIS A 252 -21.05 -2.47 -6.43
CA HIS A 252 -20.27 -2.17 -5.23
C HIS A 252 -20.75 -0.90 -4.51
N ARG A 253 -20.97 0.20 -5.24
CA ARG A 253 -21.49 1.46 -4.69
C ARG A 253 -22.89 1.29 -4.10
N ASP A 254 -23.78 0.59 -4.81
CA ASP A 254 -25.12 0.29 -4.34
C ASP A 254 -25.10 -0.53 -3.05
N MET A 255 -24.17 -1.49 -2.95
CA MET A 255 -23.97 -2.30 -1.75
C MET A 255 -23.49 -1.44 -0.57
N ILE A 256 -22.49 -0.59 -0.77
CA ILE A 256 -22.01 0.34 0.28
C ILE A 256 -23.14 1.25 0.76
N ALA A 257 -23.89 1.85 -0.17
CA ALA A 257 -24.98 2.77 0.17
C ALA A 257 -26.10 2.07 0.97
N LYS A 258 -26.43 0.83 0.61
CA LYS A 258 -27.50 0.06 1.29
C LYS A 258 -27.05 -0.52 2.63
N SER A 259 -25.81 -1.02 2.73
CA SER A 259 -25.37 -1.84 3.85
C SER A 259 -24.44 -1.12 4.81
N VAL A 260 -23.61 -0.19 4.33
CA VAL A 260 -22.56 0.45 5.14
C VAL A 260 -23.00 1.82 5.66
N TYR A 261 -23.57 2.68 4.80
CA TYR A 261 -23.95 4.05 5.18
C TYR A 261 -24.92 4.12 6.37
N PRO A 262 -25.99 3.30 6.45
CA PRO A 262 -26.92 3.37 7.57
C PRO A 262 -26.24 3.05 8.91
N ILE A 263 -25.30 2.10 8.91
CA ILE A 263 -24.57 1.69 10.11
C ILE A 263 -23.59 2.78 10.56
N LEU A 264 -22.87 3.39 9.62
CA LEU A 264 -22.00 4.53 9.92
C LEU A 264 -22.80 5.70 10.49
N ARG A 265 -23.94 6.04 9.88
CA ARG A 265 -24.84 7.10 10.38
C ARG A 265 -25.30 6.83 11.80
N LEU A 266 -25.80 5.62 12.06
CA LEU A 266 -26.22 5.20 13.41
C LEU A 266 -25.06 5.31 14.41
N ARG A 267 -23.85 4.88 14.02
CA ARG A 267 -22.66 4.96 14.87
C ARG A 267 -22.34 6.41 15.25
N ILE A 268 -22.39 7.34 14.31
CA ILE A 268 -22.15 8.77 14.54
C ILE A 268 -23.19 9.35 15.51
N GLU A 269 -24.47 9.03 15.29
CA GLU A 269 -25.55 9.47 16.18
C GLU A 269 -25.35 8.99 17.62
N LEU A 270 -24.99 7.71 17.80
CA LEU A 270 -24.72 7.13 19.11
C LEU A 270 -23.52 7.78 19.80
N LEU A 271 -22.42 8.04 19.05
CA LEU A 271 -21.25 8.75 19.58
C LEU A 271 -21.61 10.19 19.99
N GLY A 272 -22.44 10.87 19.18
CA GLY A 272 -22.92 12.22 19.49
C GLY A 272 -23.79 12.26 20.75
N ARG A 273 -24.69 11.29 20.95
CA ARG A 273 -25.50 11.16 22.17
C ARG A 273 -24.61 10.90 23.40
N LYS A 274 -23.66 9.98 23.29
CA LYS A 274 -22.71 9.68 24.38
C LYS A 274 -21.96 10.93 24.82
N LYS A 275 -21.38 11.68 23.86
CA LYS A 275 -20.66 12.93 24.17
C LYS A 275 -21.53 13.97 24.89
N LYS A 276 -22.81 14.11 24.51
CA LYS A 276 -23.76 15.01 25.18
C LYS A 276 -24.05 14.56 26.62
N MET A 277 -24.14 13.26 26.87
CA MET A 277 -24.34 12.72 28.22
C MET A 277 -23.09 12.94 29.08
N ASP A 278 -21.90 12.69 28.55
CA ASP A 278 -20.64 12.88 29.27
C ASP A 278 -20.44 14.35 29.69
N VAL A 279 -20.78 15.31 28.82
CA VAL A 279 -20.74 16.75 29.14
C VAL A 279 -21.73 17.13 30.24
N ARG A 280 -22.95 16.58 30.21
CA ARG A 280 -23.97 16.82 31.25
C ARG A 280 -23.58 16.23 32.60
N ALA A 281 -22.86 15.10 32.62
CA ALA A 281 -22.40 14.48 33.86
C ALA A 281 -21.21 15.22 34.50
N ALA A 282 -20.47 16.02 33.71
CA ALA A 282 -19.32 16.79 34.17
C ALA A 282 -19.64 18.25 34.55
N SER A 283 -20.88 18.70 34.34
CA SER A 283 -21.38 20.04 34.70
C SER A 283 -22.20 19.97 35.98
#